data_AF-A0A4V0XNN8-F1
#
_entry.id   AF-A0A4V0XNN8-F1
#
_cell.length_a   1.000
_cell.length_b   1.000
_cell.length_c   1.000
_cell.angle_alpha   90.00
_cell.angle_beta   90.00
_cell.angle_gamma   90.00
#
_symmetry.space_group_name_H-M   'P 1'
#
loop_
_entity.id
_entity.type
_entity.pdbx_description
1 polymer ?
#
loop_
_entity_poly.entity_id
_entity_poly.type
_entity_poly.pdbx_seq_one_letter_code
_entity_poly.pdbx_strand_id
1 'polypeptide(L)'
;MRHFALLFVILVGSVSAQEPPYVNSLTADPPYYRVRYEGSTQAGELVYPVSFTVWIPPGVKALRGLIVHQHGCGEGSCKSGQTGAFDLHWQALAKKHDCALISPVYEQPEKANCQLWCDPRNGSDTAFQKSLTELGAKSSHPELATVPWAIWGHSGGGHWAGGMTLLHPDRVAAAWLRSGVPPTATAEGKPAPYTISEAAGQVPIMVNLGTKEGVTDKASRFAGVWPGNEAFFLAVRAKGGLIGVSIDPLSSHDCGNQRYLAMPWFDACLTARLPAKNGDPLKPMSSKDGWIAPLNADDANVIAPVPAAKFEGALEKSVWLPNESVAAAWTQYTKDSVVTDTTPPPAPTNLRVVGNVLTWSAAADLESGLANFIIERDGQFLANVPEQGQSKNPFGRPIFQNLSYSDTPTQPLADMRFTDTNAEAGKTHQYRILSVNTVGLKSK
;
A
#
# COMPACT_ATOMS: atom_id res chain seq x y z
N MET A 1 53.14 50.66 29.55
CA MET A 1 51.72 50.64 29.12
C MET A 1 51.32 49.19 28.90
N ARG A 2 50.40 48.69 29.73
CA ARG A 2 49.93 47.29 29.70
C ARG A 2 48.87 47.16 28.61
N HIS A 3 48.98 46.17 27.73
CA HIS A 3 47.90 45.79 26.81
C HIS A 3 47.45 44.37 27.19
N PHE A 4 46.21 44.31 27.69
CA PHE A 4 45.46 43.09 27.98
C PHE A 4 44.99 42.48 26.66
N ALA A 5 45.41 41.26 26.35
CA ALA A 5 44.80 40.47 25.30
C ALA A 5 43.62 39.68 25.91
N LEU A 6 42.39 40.07 25.55
CA LEU A 6 41.17 39.34 25.89
C LEU A 6 41.04 38.16 24.91
N LEU A 7 41.18 36.92 25.40
CA LEU A 7 40.84 35.72 24.63
C LEU A 7 39.32 35.53 24.63
N PHE A 8 38.69 35.69 23.46
CA PHE A 8 37.31 35.26 23.24
C PHE A 8 37.29 33.75 22.98
N VAL A 9 36.81 32.98 23.96
CA VAL A 9 36.48 31.57 23.78
C VAL A 9 35.11 31.50 23.13
N ILE A 10 35.07 31.18 21.83
CA ILE A 10 33.83 30.86 21.12
C ILE A 10 33.39 29.46 21.56
N LEU A 11 32.35 29.39 22.40
CA LEU A 11 31.64 28.15 22.69
C LEU A 11 30.88 27.74 21.42
N VAL A 12 31.41 26.80 20.65
CA VAL A 12 30.67 26.15 19.57
C VAL A 12 29.64 25.23 20.22
N GLY A 13 28.40 25.71 20.33
CA GLY A 13 27.28 24.86 20.71
C GLY A 13 27.10 23.78 19.64
N SER A 14 27.17 22.51 20.04
CA SER A 14 26.85 21.39 19.18
C SER A 14 25.37 21.48 18.78
N VAL A 15 25.09 22.08 17.62
CA VAL A 15 23.81 21.91 16.95
C VAL A 15 23.76 20.43 16.58
N SER A 16 22.99 19.63 17.32
CA SER A 16 22.63 18.30 16.83
C SER A 16 21.85 18.53 15.54
N ALA A 17 22.48 18.25 14.39
CA ALA A 17 21.78 18.18 13.13
C ALA A 17 20.66 17.16 13.32
N GLN A 18 19.41 17.59 13.14
CA GLN A 18 18.29 16.67 13.08
C GLN A 18 18.61 15.65 11.98
N GLU A 19 18.54 14.35 12.30
CA GLU A 19 18.77 13.32 11.29
C GLU A 19 17.89 13.62 10.07
N PRO A 20 18.44 13.54 8.85
CA PRO A 20 17.65 13.78 7.66
C PRO A 20 16.38 12.92 7.72
N PRO A 21 15.21 13.47 7.36
CA PRO A 21 13.93 12.76 7.47
C PRO A 21 13.85 11.47 6.64
N TYR A 22 14.86 11.23 5.81
CA TYR A 22 15.00 10.10 4.90
C TYR A 22 15.90 8.99 5.42
N VAL A 23 16.57 9.17 6.57
CA VAL A 23 17.34 8.09 7.19
C VAL A 23 16.39 6.94 7.52
N ASN A 24 16.55 5.81 6.83
CA ASN A 24 15.77 4.62 7.08
C ASN A 24 16.43 3.82 8.20
N SER A 25 15.91 3.96 9.42
CA SER A 25 16.44 3.33 10.64
C SER A 25 16.10 1.84 10.73
N LEU A 26 15.14 1.34 9.93
CA LEU A 26 14.79 -0.07 9.89
C LEU A 26 15.85 -0.86 9.14
N THR A 27 16.39 -1.90 9.77
CA THR A 27 17.32 -2.80 9.09
C THR A 27 16.61 -3.55 7.97
N ALA A 28 17.34 -3.81 6.88
CA ALA A 28 16.87 -4.58 5.74
C ALA A 28 17.68 -5.88 5.63
N ASP A 29 17.71 -6.61 6.75
CA ASP A 29 18.27 -7.97 6.80
C ASP A 29 17.23 -8.98 6.29
N PRO A 30 17.64 -10.13 5.73
CA PRO A 30 16.72 -11.16 5.27
C PRO A 30 15.62 -11.44 6.32
N PRO A 31 14.34 -11.49 5.93
CA PRO A 31 13.82 -11.60 4.56
C PRO A 31 13.65 -10.26 3.79
N TYR A 32 14.19 -9.16 4.32
CA TYR A 32 14.18 -7.86 3.68
C TYR A 32 15.50 -7.58 2.97
N TYR A 33 15.46 -6.79 1.91
CA TYR A 33 16.64 -6.37 1.15
C TYR A 33 16.44 -4.93 0.70
N ARG A 34 17.54 -4.16 0.67
CA ARG A 34 17.49 -2.74 0.29
C ARG A 34 18.62 -2.36 -0.67
N VAL A 35 18.28 -1.52 -1.63
CA VAL A 35 19.20 -0.72 -2.44
C VAL A 35 18.86 0.76 -2.31
N ARG A 36 19.84 1.63 -2.50
CA ARG A 36 19.65 3.08 -2.52
C ARG A 36 20.44 3.67 -3.68
N TYR A 37 19.85 4.65 -4.35
CA TYR A 37 20.49 5.44 -5.41
C TYR A 37 20.48 6.92 -5.01
N GLU A 38 21.54 7.63 -5.32
CA GLU A 38 21.56 9.08 -5.21
C GLU A 38 20.74 9.74 -6.32
N GLY A 39 20.28 10.96 -6.06
CA GLY A 39 19.64 11.77 -7.09
C GLY A 39 20.65 12.27 -8.13
N SER A 40 20.15 12.60 -9.32
CA SER A 40 20.94 13.10 -10.44
C SER A 40 20.54 14.52 -10.86
N THR A 41 21.49 15.25 -11.44
CA THR A 41 21.24 16.55 -12.08
C THR A 41 21.10 16.42 -13.61
N GLN A 42 21.27 15.22 -14.17
CA GLN A 42 21.17 14.99 -15.61
C GLN A 42 19.71 14.97 -16.07
N ALA A 43 19.45 15.53 -17.25
CA ALA A 43 18.10 15.58 -17.80
C ALA A 43 17.55 14.17 -18.07
N GLY A 44 16.32 13.90 -17.61
CA GLY A 44 15.66 12.60 -17.75
C GLY A 44 16.05 11.57 -16.68
N GLU A 45 17.06 11.85 -15.85
CA GLU A 45 17.38 11.03 -14.69
C GLU A 45 16.61 11.48 -13.45
N LEU A 46 16.45 10.57 -12.49
CA LEU A 46 15.72 10.83 -11.27
C LEU A 46 16.46 11.83 -10.39
N VAL A 47 15.80 12.96 -10.08
CA VAL A 47 16.45 14.07 -9.38
C VAL A 47 16.56 13.86 -7.86
N TYR A 48 15.69 13.03 -7.30
CA TYR A 48 15.67 12.76 -5.86
C TYR A 48 16.36 11.42 -5.57
N PRO A 49 17.15 11.33 -4.48
CA PRO A 49 17.59 10.04 -4.00
C PRO A 49 16.40 9.11 -3.73
N VAL A 50 16.62 7.82 -3.86
CA VAL A 50 15.57 6.83 -3.66
C VAL A 50 16.13 5.57 -3.01
N SER A 51 15.39 5.04 -2.04
CA SER A 51 15.64 3.69 -1.52
C SER A 51 14.50 2.75 -1.90
N PHE A 52 14.85 1.51 -2.20
CA PHE A 52 13.89 0.45 -2.51
C PHE A 52 14.06 -0.66 -1.48
N THR A 53 13.03 -0.88 -0.65
CA THR A 53 13.02 -2.00 0.30
C THR A 53 12.07 -3.06 -0.20
N VAL A 54 12.56 -4.28 -0.39
CA VAL A 54 11.74 -5.44 -0.76
C VAL A 54 11.71 -6.46 0.36
N TRP A 55 10.54 -7.03 0.61
CA TRP A 55 10.33 -8.22 1.41
C TRP A 55 10.10 -9.42 0.49
N ILE A 56 10.83 -10.50 0.76
CA ILE A 56 10.69 -11.78 0.08
C ILE A 56 9.98 -12.77 1.00
N PRO A 57 8.87 -13.39 0.58
CA PRO A 57 8.19 -14.37 1.42
C PRO A 57 9.14 -15.49 1.85
N PRO A 58 9.33 -15.73 3.17
CA PRO A 58 10.25 -16.76 3.62
C PRO A 58 9.92 -18.14 3.03
N GLY A 59 10.91 -18.76 2.39
CA GLY A 59 10.79 -20.11 1.82
C GLY A 59 10.22 -20.19 0.41
N VAL A 60 9.81 -19.06 -0.20
CA VAL A 60 9.36 -19.03 -1.60
C VAL A 60 10.45 -19.56 -2.53
N LYS A 61 10.06 -20.39 -3.50
CA LYS A 61 11.02 -21.02 -4.44
C LYS A 61 11.24 -20.19 -5.70
N ALA A 62 10.18 -19.57 -6.18
CA ALA A 62 10.21 -18.67 -7.30
C ALA A 62 9.11 -17.62 -7.11
N LEU A 63 9.44 -16.35 -7.31
CA LEU A 63 8.45 -15.29 -7.27
C LEU A 63 7.58 -15.33 -8.53
N ARG A 64 6.27 -15.16 -8.38
CA ARG A 64 5.33 -15.07 -9.50
C ARG A 64 4.95 -13.64 -9.85
N GLY A 65 5.21 -12.70 -8.96
CA GLY A 65 4.85 -11.30 -9.08
C GLY A 65 5.54 -10.42 -8.05
N LEU A 66 5.22 -9.14 -8.12
CA LEU A 66 5.68 -8.11 -7.20
C LEU A 66 4.50 -7.20 -6.84
N ILE A 67 4.22 -7.04 -5.56
CA ILE A 67 3.31 -6.01 -5.07
C ILE A 67 4.13 -4.77 -4.77
N VAL A 68 3.74 -3.63 -5.34
CA VAL A 68 4.39 -2.33 -5.14
C VAL A 68 3.46 -1.45 -4.31
N HIS A 69 3.96 -0.93 -3.19
CA HIS A 69 3.24 0.02 -2.34
C HIS A 69 3.94 1.37 -2.37
N GLN A 70 3.38 2.34 -3.11
CA GLN A 70 4.02 3.62 -3.37
C GLN A 70 3.43 4.76 -2.53
N HIS A 71 4.28 5.43 -1.74
CA HIS A 71 3.90 6.60 -0.94
C HIS A 71 3.49 7.82 -1.79
N GLY A 72 2.87 8.83 -1.16
CA GLY A 72 2.47 10.10 -1.78
C GLY A 72 3.52 11.21 -1.79
N CYS A 73 3.12 12.42 -2.19
CA CYS A 73 4.03 13.56 -2.26
C CYS A 73 4.43 14.07 -0.86
N GLY A 74 5.64 14.61 -0.75
CA GLY A 74 6.13 15.35 0.41
C GLY A 74 6.77 14.50 1.51
N GLU A 75 7.55 15.16 2.36
CA GLU A 75 8.39 14.52 3.37
C GLU A 75 7.63 13.59 4.33
N GLY A 76 6.43 13.98 4.77
CA GLY A 76 5.59 13.13 5.64
C GLY A 76 5.22 11.81 4.97
N SER A 77 4.92 11.84 3.66
CA SER A 77 4.65 10.64 2.88
C SER A 77 5.92 9.80 2.70
N CYS A 78 7.08 10.44 2.50
CA CYS A 78 8.37 9.75 2.39
C CYS A 78 8.66 8.93 3.67
N LYS A 79 8.44 9.53 4.86
CA LYS A 79 8.57 8.84 6.15
C LYS A 79 7.63 7.65 6.26
N SER A 80 6.37 7.81 5.86
CA SER A 80 5.40 6.71 5.87
C SER A 80 5.77 5.59 4.88
N GLY A 81 6.41 5.89 3.75
CA GLY A 81 6.83 4.89 2.77
C GLY A 81 7.92 3.94 3.27
N GLN A 82 8.71 4.34 4.27
CA GLN A 82 9.81 3.53 4.82
C GLN A 82 9.35 2.19 5.41
N THR A 83 8.08 2.10 5.84
CA THR A 83 7.51 0.92 6.49
C THR A 83 6.65 0.05 5.57
N GLY A 84 6.39 0.47 4.32
CA GLY A 84 5.44 -0.23 3.43
C GLY A 84 5.79 -1.70 3.19
N ALA A 85 7.08 -2.03 3.05
CA ALA A 85 7.53 -3.41 2.87
C ALA A 85 7.37 -4.29 4.12
N PHE A 86 7.18 -3.67 5.29
CA PHE A 86 7.03 -4.32 6.61
C PHE A 86 5.56 -4.48 7.03
N ASP A 87 4.60 -4.08 6.20
CA ASP A 87 3.17 -4.20 6.51
C ASP A 87 2.71 -5.66 6.42
N LEU A 88 2.30 -6.24 7.54
CA LEU A 88 1.92 -7.65 7.65
C LEU A 88 0.70 -8.00 6.78
N HIS A 89 -0.20 -7.05 6.53
CA HIS A 89 -1.40 -7.28 5.73
C HIS A 89 -1.07 -7.35 4.24
N TRP A 90 -0.27 -6.40 3.76
CA TRP A 90 0.24 -6.44 2.38
C TRP A 90 1.18 -7.65 2.17
N GLN A 91 1.97 -8.04 3.16
CA GLN A 91 2.77 -9.27 3.12
C GLN A 91 1.90 -10.53 3.04
N ALA A 92 0.73 -10.56 3.68
CA ALA A 92 -0.19 -11.70 3.58
C ALA A 92 -0.72 -11.87 2.14
N LEU A 93 -1.09 -10.76 1.48
CA LEU A 93 -1.47 -10.78 0.06
C LEU A 93 -0.30 -11.21 -0.83
N ALA A 94 0.89 -10.66 -0.59
CA ALA A 94 2.09 -11.01 -1.33
C ALA A 94 2.39 -12.52 -1.21
N LYS A 95 2.36 -13.05 0.01
CA LYS A 95 2.60 -14.46 0.30
C LYS A 95 1.60 -15.38 -0.37
N LYS A 96 0.29 -15.04 -0.40
CA LYS A 96 -0.74 -15.87 -1.04
C LYS A 96 -0.45 -16.14 -2.52
N HIS A 97 0.17 -15.17 -3.20
CA HIS A 97 0.42 -15.21 -4.64
C HIS A 97 1.87 -15.54 -5.01
N ASP A 98 2.70 -15.93 -4.03
CA ASP A 98 4.15 -16.05 -4.21
C ASP A 98 4.78 -14.78 -4.79
N CYS A 99 4.27 -13.62 -4.40
CA CYS A 99 4.78 -12.31 -4.79
C CYS A 99 5.76 -11.77 -3.74
N ALA A 100 6.73 -10.97 -4.19
CA ALA A 100 7.47 -10.08 -3.29
C ALA A 100 6.64 -8.83 -2.98
N LEU A 101 6.98 -8.11 -1.91
CA LEU A 101 6.40 -6.80 -1.58
C LEU A 101 7.50 -5.75 -1.56
N ILE A 102 7.38 -4.68 -2.35
CA ILE A 102 8.36 -3.60 -2.40
C ILE A 102 7.72 -2.26 -2.05
N SER A 103 8.47 -1.44 -1.30
CA SER A 103 8.13 -0.05 -1.02
C SER A 103 9.30 0.85 -1.42
N PRO A 104 9.18 1.59 -2.53
CA PRO A 104 10.10 2.66 -2.87
C PRO A 104 9.90 3.87 -1.94
N VAL A 105 10.99 4.57 -1.62
CA VAL A 105 10.99 5.83 -0.89
C VAL A 105 11.79 6.86 -1.67
N TYR A 106 11.08 7.70 -2.44
CA TYR A 106 11.66 8.85 -3.13
C TYR A 106 11.82 9.98 -2.12
N GLU A 107 13.06 10.40 -1.88
CA GLU A 107 13.45 11.35 -0.83
C GLU A 107 13.17 12.80 -1.25
N GLN A 108 11.90 13.09 -1.55
CA GLN A 108 11.43 14.39 -2.01
C GLN A 108 11.54 15.43 -0.87
N PRO A 109 12.36 16.48 -1.03
CA PRO A 109 12.45 17.57 -0.05
C PRO A 109 11.11 18.26 0.20
N GLU A 110 10.95 18.84 1.39
CA GLU A 110 9.76 19.61 1.73
C GLU A 110 9.50 20.69 0.67
N LYS A 111 8.25 20.81 0.20
CA LYS A 111 7.80 21.75 -0.84
C LYS A 111 8.43 21.58 -2.23
N ALA A 112 9.31 20.59 -2.43
CA ALA A 112 9.85 20.30 -3.75
C ALA A 112 8.76 19.75 -4.68
N ASN A 113 8.94 19.89 -5.99
CA ASN A 113 7.96 19.47 -6.98
C ASN A 113 7.88 17.95 -7.09
N CYS A 114 6.79 17.33 -6.61
CA CYS A 114 6.67 15.88 -6.68
C CYS A 114 6.57 15.30 -8.10
N GLN A 115 6.23 16.11 -9.10
CA GLN A 115 6.22 15.65 -10.50
C GLN A 115 7.58 15.16 -10.99
N LEU A 116 8.68 15.58 -10.35
CA LEU A 116 10.04 15.13 -10.70
C LEU A 116 10.31 13.66 -10.32
N TRP A 117 9.41 13.00 -9.59
CA TRP A 117 9.46 11.54 -9.39
C TRP A 117 8.12 10.85 -9.68
N CYS A 118 6.99 11.51 -9.40
CA CYS A 118 5.68 10.85 -9.55
C CYS A 118 5.20 10.76 -11.00
N ASP A 119 5.85 11.47 -11.92
CA ASP A 119 5.81 11.17 -13.35
C ASP A 119 6.95 10.18 -13.67
N PRO A 120 6.66 8.90 -13.95
CA PRO A 120 7.68 7.88 -14.16
C PRO A 120 8.73 8.19 -15.23
N ARG A 121 8.36 9.04 -16.21
CA ARG A 121 9.23 9.50 -17.30
C ARG A 121 10.40 10.35 -16.83
N ASN A 122 10.35 10.89 -15.61
CA ASN A 122 11.43 11.65 -14.98
C ASN A 122 12.43 10.74 -14.25
N GLY A 123 12.70 9.55 -14.79
CA GLY A 123 13.72 8.62 -14.32
C GLY A 123 13.33 7.70 -13.16
N SER A 124 12.17 7.88 -12.52
CA SER A 124 11.73 7.01 -11.43
C SER A 124 11.34 5.61 -11.91
N ASP A 125 10.85 5.47 -13.14
CA ASP A 125 10.67 4.18 -13.84
C ASP A 125 12.01 3.43 -13.98
N THR A 126 12.99 4.08 -14.60
CA THR A 126 14.33 3.52 -14.81
C THR A 126 14.97 3.09 -13.50
N ALA A 127 14.91 3.94 -12.46
CA ALA A 127 15.44 3.62 -11.14
C ALA A 127 14.72 2.42 -10.50
N PHE A 128 13.39 2.35 -10.63
CA PHE A 128 12.60 1.24 -10.12
C PHE A 128 12.99 -0.08 -10.79
N GLN A 129 13.03 -0.15 -12.13
CA GLN A 129 13.38 -1.38 -12.83
C GLN A 129 14.83 -1.83 -12.59
N LYS A 130 15.77 -0.87 -12.49
CA LYS A 130 17.15 -1.14 -12.07
C LYS A 130 17.18 -1.78 -10.67
N SER A 131 16.39 -1.26 -9.74
CA SER A 131 16.30 -1.81 -8.38
C SER A 131 15.84 -3.26 -8.37
N LEU A 132 14.88 -3.65 -9.22
CA LEU A 132 14.37 -5.02 -9.27
C LEU A 132 15.46 -6.02 -9.71
N THR A 133 16.35 -5.59 -10.60
CA THR A 133 17.47 -6.43 -11.06
C THR A 133 18.49 -6.62 -9.94
N GLU A 134 18.91 -5.54 -9.28
CA GLU A 134 19.89 -5.62 -8.19
C GLU A 134 19.34 -6.32 -6.94
N LEU A 135 18.09 -6.05 -6.58
CA LEU A 135 17.41 -6.73 -5.47
C LEU A 135 17.17 -8.20 -5.78
N GLY A 136 16.86 -8.56 -7.02
CA GLY A 136 16.77 -9.95 -7.45
C GLY A 136 18.08 -10.70 -7.26
N ALA A 137 19.20 -10.08 -7.65
CA ALA A 137 20.53 -10.65 -7.38
C ALA A 137 20.83 -10.76 -5.88
N LYS A 138 20.55 -9.71 -5.09
CA LYS A 138 20.81 -9.69 -3.63
C LYS A 138 20.00 -10.71 -2.84
N SER A 139 18.77 -10.98 -3.28
CA SER A 139 17.85 -11.90 -2.62
C SER A 139 17.90 -13.33 -3.17
N SER A 140 18.72 -13.58 -4.19
CA SER A 140 18.72 -14.86 -4.94
C SER A 140 17.39 -15.17 -5.65
N HIS A 141 16.67 -14.12 -6.04
CA HIS A 141 15.44 -14.16 -6.85
C HIS A 141 15.59 -13.32 -8.12
N PRO A 142 16.45 -13.73 -9.09
CA PRO A 142 16.69 -12.96 -10.31
C PRO A 142 15.43 -12.73 -11.15
N GLU A 143 14.41 -13.59 -11.01
CA GLU A 143 13.11 -13.43 -11.65
C GLU A 143 12.43 -12.09 -11.31
N LEU A 144 12.78 -11.46 -10.18
CA LEU A 144 12.25 -10.17 -9.73
C LEU A 144 12.34 -9.07 -10.81
N ALA A 145 13.37 -9.11 -11.66
CA ALA A 145 13.54 -8.18 -12.78
C ALA A 145 12.42 -8.26 -13.83
N THR A 146 11.77 -9.42 -13.95
CA THR A 146 10.86 -9.77 -15.06
C THR A 146 9.44 -10.10 -14.62
N VAL A 147 9.23 -10.47 -13.35
CA VAL A 147 7.88 -10.79 -12.87
C VAL A 147 6.91 -9.60 -13.06
N PRO A 148 5.60 -9.88 -13.24
CA PRO A 148 4.57 -8.85 -13.29
C PRO A 148 4.39 -8.10 -11.96
N TRP A 149 3.75 -6.94 -12.04
CA TRP A 149 3.54 -6.02 -10.93
C TRP A 149 2.05 -5.85 -10.59
N ALA A 150 1.67 -5.91 -9.33
CA ALA A 150 0.44 -5.34 -8.82
C ALA A 150 0.79 -4.06 -8.07
N ILE A 151 0.28 -2.92 -8.53
CA ILE A 151 0.77 -1.61 -8.10
C ILE A 151 -0.32 -0.86 -7.36
N TRP A 152 -0.03 -0.50 -6.12
CA TRP A 152 -0.80 0.42 -5.32
C TRP A 152 -0.03 1.73 -5.16
N GLY A 153 -0.72 2.87 -5.21
CA GLY A 153 -0.09 4.14 -4.90
C GLY A 153 -1.06 5.19 -4.38
N HIS A 154 -0.57 6.03 -3.47
CA HIS A 154 -1.34 7.11 -2.85
C HIS A 154 -0.91 8.50 -3.35
N SER A 155 -1.86 9.35 -3.75
CA SER A 155 -1.64 10.74 -4.15
C SER A 155 -0.62 10.83 -5.29
N GLY A 156 0.57 11.39 -5.06
CA GLY A 156 1.71 11.29 -6.00
C GLY A 156 2.03 9.84 -6.39
N GLY A 157 1.96 8.90 -5.46
CA GLY A 157 2.12 7.48 -5.74
C GLY A 157 1.02 6.93 -6.65
N GLY A 158 -0.20 7.46 -6.59
CA GLY A 158 -1.28 7.11 -7.53
C GLY A 158 -0.99 7.61 -8.95
N HIS A 159 -0.43 8.81 -9.08
CA HIS A 159 0.06 9.32 -10.38
C HIS A 159 1.16 8.42 -10.94
N TRP A 160 2.11 8.02 -10.10
CA TRP A 160 3.20 7.12 -10.48
C TRP A 160 2.67 5.74 -10.87
N ALA A 161 1.81 5.13 -10.05
CA ALA A 161 1.23 3.82 -10.29
C ALA A 161 0.41 3.79 -11.59
N GLY A 162 -0.40 4.81 -11.84
CA GLY A 162 -1.15 4.94 -13.09
C GLY A 162 -0.21 5.19 -14.27
N GLY A 163 0.81 6.03 -14.13
CA GLY A 163 1.81 6.27 -15.17
C GLY A 163 2.55 5.00 -15.56
N MET A 164 3.01 4.22 -14.56
CA MET A 164 3.65 2.91 -14.78
C MET A 164 2.71 1.93 -15.49
N THR A 165 1.41 1.97 -15.15
CA THR A 165 0.38 1.14 -15.81
C THR A 165 0.20 1.50 -17.29
N LEU A 166 0.26 2.79 -17.63
CA LEU A 166 0.11 3.24 -19.02
C LEU A 166 1.39 3.02 -19.85
N LEU A 167 2.56 3.05 -19.22
CA LEU A 167 3.86 2.82 -19.87
C LEU A 167 4.17 1.33 -20.05
N HIS A 168 3.81 0.49 -19.07
CA HIS A 168 4.16 -0.94 -19.02
C HIS A 168 2.93 -1.84 -18.80
N PRO A 169 1.89 -1.76 -19.66
CA PRO A 169 0.64 -2.49 -19.45
C PRO A 169 0.78 -4.02 -19.51
N ASP A 170 1.83 -4.51 -20.16
CA ASP A 170 2.23 -5.92 -20.22
C ASP A 170 2.91 -6.41 -18.93
N ARG A 171 3.46 -5.50 -18.12
CA ARG A 171 4.04 -5.79 -16.80
C ARG A 171 3.02 -5.66 -15.68
N VAL A 172 1.99 -4.84 -15.81
CA VAL A 172 1.04 -4.56 -14.71
C VAL A 172 -0.15 -5.52 -14.69
N ALA A 173 -0.23 -6.36 -13.66
CA ALA A 173 -1.32 -7.28 -13.36
C ALA A 173 -2.58 -6.58 -12.80
N ALA A 174 -2.42 -5.51 -12.04
CA ALA A 174 -3.51 -4.66 -11.56
C ALA A 174 -2.96 -3.36 -10.99
N ALA A 175 -3.78 -2.30 -11.00
CA ALA A 175 -3.44 -1.03 -10.39
C ALA A 175 -4.54 -0.54 -9.44
N TRP A 176 -4.12 0.02 -8.31
CA TRP A 176 -4.98 0.72 -7.37
C TRP A 176 -4.46 2.14 -7.15
N LEU A 177 -5.24 3.11 -7.62
CA LEU A 177 -4.86 4.51 -7.70
C LEU A 177 -5.61 5.28 -6.62
N ARG A 178 -5.00 5.41 -5.44
CA ARG A 178 -5.58 6.13 -4.31
C ARG A 178 -5.34 7.63 -4.46
N SER A 179 -6.39 8.43 -4.65
CA SER A 179 -6.38 9.89 -4.61
C SER A 179 -5.38 10.56 -5.58
N GLY A 180 -5.07 9.92 -6.71
CA GLY A 180 -4.16 10.46 -7.73
C GLY A 180 -4.07 9.59 -8.98
N VAL A 181 -4.04 10.23 -10.15
CA VAL A 181 -4.04 9.59 -11.47
C VAL A 181 -3.17 10.39 -12.45
N PRO A 182 -2.51 9.76 -13.43
CA PRO A 182 -1.75 10.48 -14.44
C PRO A 182 -2.68 11.29 -15.36
N PRO A 183 -2.21 12.43 -15.91
CA PRO A 183 -3.01 13.21 -16.85
C PRO A 183 -3.16 12.46 -18.18
N THR A 184 -4.37 12.46 -18.75
CA THR A 184 -4.68 11.87 -20.07
C THR A 184 -5.14 12.90 -21.10
N ALA A 185 -5.22 14.18 -20.70
CA ALA A 185 -5.54 15.31 -21.56
C ALA A 185 -4.57 16.46 -21.32
N THR A 186 -4.30 17.25 -22.37
CA THR A 186 -3.45 18.43 -22.29
C THR A 186 -4.11 19.51 -21.43
N ALA A 187 -3.33 20.10 -20.54
CA ALA A 187 -3.73 21.26 -19.76
C ALA A 187 -2.52 22.17 -19.54
N GLU A 188 -2.75 23.48 -19.53
CA GLU A 188 -1.69 24.46 -19.33
C GLU A 188 -0.99 24.26 -17.97
N GLY A 189 0.35 24.28 -17.97
CA GLY A 189 1.15 24.07 -16.76
C GLY A 189 1.09 22.66 -16.18
N LYS A 190 0.50 21.67 -16.88
CA LYS A 190 0.48 20.26 -16.47
C LYS A 190 1.50 19.43 -17.26
N PRO A 191 1.95 18.28 -16.71
CA PRO A 191 2.79 17.35 -17.45
C PRO A 191 2.14 16.89 -18.76
N ALA A 192 2.95 16.48 -19.73
CA ALA A 192 2.45 15.95 -20.99
C ALA A 192 1.50 14.76 -20.73
N PRO A 193 0.33 14.70 -21.38
CA PRO A 193 -0.63 13.65 -21.14
C PRO A 193 -0.12 12.29 -21.59
N TYR A 194 -0.63 11.24 -20.96
CA TYR A 194 -0.40 9.86 -21.35
C TYR A 194 -1.39 9.42 -22.42
N THR A 195 -0.94 8.55 -23.31
CA THR A 195 -1.82 7.82 -24.22
C THR A 195 -2.30 6.54 -23.56
N ILE A 196 -3.62 6.33 -23.54
CA ILE A 196 -4.20 5.06 -23.12
C ILE A 196 -4.17 4.10 -24.33
N SER A 197 -3.22 3.17 -24.37
CA SER A 197 -3.16 2.14 -25.41
C SER A 197 -4.25 1.08 -25.22
N GLU A 198 -4.50 0.24 -26.24
CA GLU A 198 -5.42 -0.89 -26.09
C GLU A 198 -4.96 -1.85 -24.98
N ALA A 199 -3.65 -2.13 -24.91
CA ALA A 199 -3.06 -2.94 -23.86
C ALA A 199 -3.29 -2.36 -22.46
N ALA A 200 -3.15 -1.04 -22.30
CA ALA A 200 -3.45 -0.37 -21.03
C ALA A 200 -4.93 -0.47 -20.65
N GLY A 201 -5.84 -0.47 -21.64
CA GLY A 201 -7.26 -0.73 -21.40
C GLY A 201 -7.56 -2.13 -20.86
N GLN A 202 -6.68 -3.10 -21.08
CA GLN A 202 -6.83 -4.48 -20.56
C GLN A 202 -6.26 -4.67 -19.14
N VAL A 203 -5.66 -3.63 -18.54
CA VAL A 203 -5.21 -3.69 -17.14
C VAL A 203 -6.39 -3.33 -16.23
N PRO A 204 -6.73 -4.18 -15.23
CA PRO A 204 -7.67 -3.83 -14.18
C PRO A 204 -7.16 -2.66 -13.34
N ILE A 205 -7.90 -1.56 -13.31
CA ILE A 205 -7.58 -0.35 -12.56
C ILE A 205 -8.72 -0.05 -11.59
N MET A 206 -8.40 0.21 -10.33
CA MET A 206 -9.32 0.83 -9.38
C MET A 206 -8.88 2.26 -9.10
N VAL A 207 -9.77 3.23 -9.35
CA VAL A 207 -9.64 4.59 -8.86
C VAL A 207 -10.32 4.64 -7.49
N ASN A 208 -9.58 5.01 -6.45
CA ASN A 208 -10.09 5.04 -5.08
C ASN A 208 -9.81 6.39 -4.44
N LEU A 209 -10.75 6.95 -3.68
CA LEU A 209 -10.57 8.25 -3.02
C LEU A 209 -11.55 8.42 -1.86
N GLY A 210 -11.31 9.40 -0.98
CA GLY A 210 -12.27 9.81 0.05
C GLY A 210 -13.31 10.76 -0.49
N THR A 211 -14.53 10.69 0.05
CA THR A 211 -15.65 11.55 -0.39
C THR A 211 -15.37 13.05 -0.20
N LYS A 212 -14.53 13.42 0.77
CA LYS A 212 -14.17 14.83 1.05
C LYS A 212 -13.12 15.39 0.09
N GLU A 213 -12.79 14.65 -0.96
CA GLU A 213 -11.83 15.04 -1.99
C GLU A 213 -12.52 15.60 -3.25
N GLY A 214 -13.62 16.33 -3.06
CA GLY A 214 -14.39 16.93 -4.15
C GLY A 214 -15.64 16.15 -4.58
N VAL A 215 -15.98 15.04 -3.90
CA VAL A 215 -17.28 14.38 -4.10
C VAL A 215 -18.36 15.10 -3.29
N THR A 216 -18.25 15.09 -1.95
CA THR A 216 -19.22 15.75 -1.05
C THR A 216 -18.73 17.09 -0.51
N ASP A 217 -17.42 17.27 -0.35
CA ASP A 217 -16.82 18.55 0.05
C ASP A 217 -16.13 19.21 -1.16
N LYS A 218 -16.84 20.14 -1.81
CA LYS A 218 -16.36 20.89 -2.97
C LYS A 218 -15.44 22.06 -2.61
N ALA A 219 -15.30 22.40 -1.32
CA ALA A 219 -14.46 23.50 -0.82
C ALA A 219 -13.18 23.00 -0.14
N SER A 220 -13.07 21.70 0.12
CA SER A 220 -11.87 21.03 0.60
C SER A 220 -10.63 21.45 -0.19
N ARG A 221 -9.48 21.55 0.50
CA ARG A 221 -8.18 21.77 -0.16
C ARG A 221 -7.83 20.68 -1.20
N PHE A 222 -8.50 19.53 -1.13
CA PHE A 222 -8.37 18.41 -2.06
C PHE A 222 -9.55 18.30 -3.05
N ALA A 223 -10.41 19.32 -3.18
CA ALA A 223 -11.61 19.26 -4.02
C ALA A 223 -11.32 19.01 -5.51
N GLY A 224 -10.10 19.28 -5.98
CA GLY A 224 -9.67 19.00 -7.35
C GLY A 224 -9.35 17.53 -7.64
N VAL A 225 -9.29 16.66 -6.62
CA VAL A 225 -8.96 15.24 -6.79
C VAL A 225 -10.08 14.52 -7.53
N TRP A 226 -11.35 14.64 -7.10
CA TRP A 226 -12.46 13.95 -7.75
C TRP A 226 -12.59 14.29 -9.25
N PRO A 227 -12.65 15.56 -9.68
CA PRO A 227 -12.76 15.88 -11.10
C PRO A 227 -11.62 15.31 -11.96
N GLY A 228 -10.39 15.29 -11.44
CA GLY A 228 -9.24 14.70 -12.15
C GLY A 228 -9.35 13.17 -12.27
N ASN A 229 -9.78 12.51 -11.19
CA ASN A 229 -10.00 11.07 -11.15
C ASN A 229 -11.18 10.63 -12.04
N GLU A 230 -12.27 11.39 -12.04
CA GLU A 230 -13.42 11.18 -12.90
C GLU A 230 -13.04 11.32 -14.39
N ALA A 231 -12.30 12.37 -14.74
CA ALA A 231 -11.84 12.57 -16.13
C ALA A 231 -10.94 11.41 -16.60
N PHE A 232 -10.03 10.93 -15.74
CA PHE A 232 -9.20 9.76 -16.03
C PHE A 232 -10.05 8.50 -16.21
N PHE A 233 -10.98 8.25 -15.28
CA PHE A 233 -11.90 7.12 -15.34
C PHE A 233 -12.69 7.09 -16.65
N LEU A 234 -13.33 8.20 -17.00
CA LEU A 234 -14.12 8.34 -18.23
C LEU A 234 -13.24 8.14 -19.48
N ALA A 235 -12.01 8.64 -19.48
CA ALA A 235 -11.07 8.46 -20.59
C ALA A 235 -10.70 6.98 -20.80
N VAL A 236 -10.51 6.22 -19.72
CA VAL A 236 -10.23 4.77 -19.80
C VAL A 236 -11.49 3.99 -20.20
N ARG A 237 -12.66 4.32 -19.63
CA ARG A 237 -13.94 3.68 -19.99
C ARG A 237 -14.37 3.94 -21.43
N ALA A 238 -14.11 5.14 -21.97
CA ALA A 238 -14.38 5.46 -23.36
C ALA A 238 -13.62 4.56 -24.35
N LYS A 239 -12.54 3.90 -23.91
CA LYS A 239 -11.79 2.90 -24.68
C LYS A 239 -12.17 1.46 -24.32
N GLY A 240 -13.24 1.25 -23.56
CA GLY A 240 -13.69 -0.06 -23.09
C GLY A 240 -12.82 -0.65 -21.97
N GLY A 241 -12.03 0.18 -21.28
CA GLY A 241 -11.05 -0.30 -20.30
C GLY A 241 -11.65 -0.92 -19.04
N LEU A 242 -10.90 -1.82 -18.41
CA LEU A 242 -11.25 -2.50 -17.16
C LEU A 242 -10.97 -1.57 -15.96
N ILE A 243 -11.88 -0.63 -15.69
CA ILE A 243 -11.68 0.36 -14.63
C ILE A 243 -12.91 0.54 -13.75
N GLY A 244 -12.67 0.69 -12.45
CA GLY A 244 -13.69 1.01 -11.45
C GLY A 244 -13.39 2.29 -10.69
N VAL A 245 -14.41 2.81 -10.01
CA VAL A 245 -14.31 3.89 -9.02
C VAL A 245 -14.85 3.37 -7.69
N SER A 246 -14.15 3.61 -6.59
CA SER A 246 -14.63 3.36 -5.23
C SER A 246 -14.40 4.61 -4.37
N ILE A 247 -15.44 5.08 -3.70
CA ILE A 247 -15.39 6.29 -2.87
C ILE A 247 -15.56 5.88 -1.42
N ASP A 248 -14.60 6.22 -0.57
CA ASP A 248 -14.70 6.04 0.88
C ASP A 248 -15.61 7.12 1.46
N PRO A 249 -16.78 6.77 2.02
CA PRO A 249 -17.70 7.78 2.55
C PRO A 249 -17.20 8.42 3.85
N LEU A 250 -16.17 7.85 4.50
CA LEU A 250 -15.72 8.29 5.83
C LEU A 250 -14.37 9.01 5.81
N SER A 251 -13.63 8.94 4.70
CA SER A 251 -12.28 9.51 4.63
C SER A 251 -12.19 10.80 3.80
N SER A 252 -11.05 11.45 3.89
CA SER A 252 -10.60 12.43 2.91
C SER A 252 -9.40 11.85 2.16
N HIS A 253 -8.35 12.65 1.99
CA HIS A 253 -7.10 12.27 1.35
C HIS A 253 -6.22 11.34 2.22
N ASP A 254 -6.64 10.99 3.45
CA ASP A 254 -6.08 9.85 4.18
C ASP A 254 -6.60 8.53 3.59
N CYS A 255 -5.95 7.39 3.85
CA CYS A 255 -6.34 6.12 3.22
C CYS A 255 -7.54 5.39 3.86
N GLY A 256 -8.07 5.83 5.00
CA GLY A 256 -9.24 5.22 5.64
C GLY A 256 -9.21 3.69 5.71
N ASN A 257 -10.32 3.05 5.30
CA ASN A 257 -10.48 1.59 5.27
C ASN A 257 -10.18 0.97 3.89
N GLN A 258 -9.58 1.72 2.96
CA GLN A 258 -9.43 1.27 1.56
C GLN A 258 -8.80 -0.10 1.40
N ARG A 259 -7.85 -0.45 2.30
CA ARG A 259 -7.15 -1.74 2.25
C ARG A 259 -8.10 -2.93 2.28
N TYR A 260 -9.23 -2.82 3.00
CA TYR A 260 -10.18 -3.93 3.11
C TYR A 260 -10.95 -4.20 1.81
N LEU A 261 -10.98 -3.24 0.87
CA LEU A 261 -11.41 -3.48 -0.51
C LEU A 261 -10.23 -3.78 -1.45
N ALA A 262 -9.09 -3.13 -1.23
CA ALA A 262 -7.89 -3.34 -2.06
C ALA A 262 -7.37 -4.78 -2.00
N MET A 263 -7.36 -5.42 -0.82
CA MET A 263 -6.91 -6.81 -0.68
C MET A 263 -7.73 -7.79 -1.54
N PRO A 264 -9.07 -7.89 -1.41
CA PRO A 264 -9.85 -8.80 -2.25
C PRO A 264 -9.84 -8.40 -3.73
N TRP A 265 -9.69 -7.09 -4.04
CA TRP A 265 -9.53 -6.63 -5.42
C TRP A 265 -8.24 -7.15 -6.06
N PHE A 266 -7.09 -6.94 -5.41
CA PHE A 266 -5.81 -7.43 -5.89
C PHE A 266 -5.78 -8.95 -5.90
N ASP A 267 -6.35 -9.61 -4.89
CA ASP A 267 -6.43 -11.06 -4.84
C ASP A 267 -7.16 -11.65 -6.07
N ALA A 268 -8.32 -11.09 -6.41
CA ALA A 268 -9.07 -11.47 -7.60
C ALA A 268 -8.27 -11.23 -8.89
N CYS A 269 -7.62 -10.06 -9.00
CA CYS A 269 -6.88 -9.71 -10.20
C CYS A 269 -5.63 -10.56 -10.38
N LEU A 270 -4.85 -10.78 -9.32
CA LEU A 270 -3.64 -11.62 -9.32
C LEU A 270 -4.00 -13.07 -9.63
N THR A 271 -5.05 -13.61 -9.01
CA THR A 271 -5.54 -14.97 -9.28
C THR A 271 -5.83 -15.18 -10.77
N ALA A 272 -6.51 -14.22 -11.38
CA ALA A 272 -6.91 -14.32 -12.78
C ALA A 272 -5.76 -14.04 -13.76
N ARG A 273 -4.88 -13.08 -13.45
CA ARG A 273 -3.90 -12.55 -14.43
C ARG A 273 -2.49 -13.09 -14.30
N LEU A 274 -2.04 -13.51 -13.11
CA LEU A 274 -0.68 -14.02 -12.97
C LEU A 274 -0.47 -15.25 -13.88
N PRO A 275 0.69 -15.33 -14.56
CA PRO A 275 0.96 -16.41 -15.48
C PRO A 275 1.03 -17.75 -14.73
N ALA A 276 0.72 -18.83 -15.45
CA ALA A 276 0.81 -20.18 -14.88
C ALA A 276 2.28 -20.61 -14.71
N LYS A 277 3.18 -20.10 -15.56
CA LYS A 277 4.62 -20.32 -15.50
C LYS A 277 5.33 -18.98 -15.56
N ASN A 278 6.40 -18.81 -14.78
CA ASN A 278 7.21 -17.61 -14.82
C ASN A 278 7.79 -17.39 -16.23
N GLY A 279 7.76 -16.15 -16.69
CA GLY A 279 8.19 -15.76 -18.04
C GLY A 279 7.09 -15.76 -19.10
N ASP A 280 5.95 -16.43 -18.85
CA ASP A 280 4.79 -16.32 -19.73
C ASP A 280 4.12 -14.93 -19.59
N PRO A 281 3.44 -14.42 -20.64
CA PRO A 281 2.68 -13.18 -20.56
C PRO A 281 1.56 -13.24 -19.50
N LEU A 282 1.18 -12.08 -18.97
CA LEU A 282 -0.01 -11.93 -18.15
C LEU A 282 -1.24 -12.46 -18.89
N LYS A 283 -2.08 -13.21 -18.17
CA LYS A 283 -3.34 -13.71 -18.73
C LYS A 283 -4.29 -12.54 -18.98
N PRO A 284 -5.06 -12.56 -20.08
CA PRO A 284 -6.11 -11.58 -20.31
C PRO A 284 -7.21 -11.74 -19.25
N MET A 285 -7.91 -10.64 -18.97
CA MET A 285 -9.08 -10.66 -18.11
C MET A 285 -10.31 -10.27 -18.93
N SER A 286 -11.36 -11.09 -18.86
CA SER A 286 -12.57 -10.90 -19.64
C SER A 286 -13.41 -9.76 -19.09
N SER A 287 -13.77 -8.80 -19.93
CA SER A 287 -14.72 -7.75 -19.57
C SER A 287 -16.15 -8.28 -19.38
N LYS A 288 -16.48 -9.44 -19.97
CA LYS A 288 -17.83 -10.05 -19.97
C LYS A 288 -18.16 -10.82 -18.69
N ASP A 289 -17.13 -11.33 -18.03
CA ASP A 289 -17.27 -12.12 -16.80
C ASP A 289 -17.25 -11.24 -15.54
N GLY A 290 -17.05 -9.92 -15.73
CA GLY A 290 -17.08 -8.94 -14.67
C GLY A 290 -18.49 -8.54 -14.23
N TRP A 291 -18.53 -7.64 -13.27
CA TRP A 291 -19.72 -7.02 -12.73
C TRP A 291 -19.68 -5.52 -12.98
N ILE A 292 -20.85 -4.93 -13.21
CA ILE A 292 -20.97 -3.54 -13.64
C ILE A 292 -22.01 -2.82 -12.78
N ALA A 293 -21.65 -1.63 -12.32
CA ALA A 293 -22.57 -0.67 -11.72
C ALA A 293 -22.47 0.66 -12.48
N PRO A 294 -23.55 1.44 -12.60
CA PRO A 294 -23.43 2.82 -13.09
C PRO A 294 -22.56 3.64 -12.13
N LEU A 295 -21.77 4.56 -12.67
CA LEU A 295 -21.08 5.57 -11.84
C LEU A 295 -22.15 6.54 -11.31
N ASN A 296 -22.35 6.55 -9.98
CA ASN A 296 -23.35 7.38 -9.31
C ASN A 296 -22.70 8.23 -8.19
N ALA A 297 -21.60 8.92 -8.50
CA ALA A 297 -20.77 9.58 -7.50
C ALA A 297 -21.46 10.75 -6.76
N ASP A 298 -22.47 11.38 -7.38
CA ASP A 298 -23.20 12.50 -6.80
C ASP A 298 -24.39 12.09 -5.90
N ASP A 299 -24.68 10.79 -5.80
CA ASP A 299 -25.77 10.25 -4.97
C ASP A 299 -25.19 9.30 -3.93
N ALA A 300 -25.67 9.42 -2.68
CA ALA A 300 -25.25 8.55 -1.58
C ALA A 300 -25.76 7.10 -1.75
N ASN A 301 -26.76 6.87 -2.60
CA ASN A 301 -27.29 5.55 -2.86
C ASN A 301 -26.40 4.78 -3.83
N VAL A 302 -25.68 3.79 -3.29
CA VAL A 302 -24.93 2.82 -4.08
C VAL A 302 -25.88 1.94 -4.87
N ILE A 303 -25.77 1.98 -6.19
CA ILE A 303 -26.50 1.06 -7.07
C ILE A 303 -25.76 -0.26 -7.11
N ALA A 304 -26.46 -1.35 -6.79
CA ALA A 304 -25.87 -2.68 -6.74
C ALA A 304 -25.31 -3.08 -8.13
N PRO A 305 -24.06 -3.57 -8.21
CA PRO A 305 -23.52 -4.10 -9.45
C PRO A 305 -24.33 -5.32 -9.91
N VAL A 306 -24.40 -5.51 -11.23
CA VAL A 306 -24.99 -6.68 -11.88
C VAL A 306 -23.94 -7.38 -12.76
N PRO A 307 -24.09 -8.67 -13.11
CA PRO A 307 -23.22 -9.29 -14.09
C PRO A 307 -23.16 -8.46 -15.38
N ALA A 308 -21.99 -8.32 -16.00
CA ALA A 308 -21.81 -7.44 -17.16
C ALA A 308 -22.79 -7.75 -18.31
N ALA A 309 -23.11 -9.03 -18.52
CA ALA A 309 -24.08 -9.48 -19.52
C ALA A 309 -25.53 -9.03 -19.27
N LYS A 310 -25.85 -8.56 -18.06
CA LYS A 310 -27.18 -8.08 -17.65
C LYS A 310 -27.24 -6.55 -17.50
N PHE A 311 -26.15 -5.85 -17.78
CA PHE A 311 -26.11 -4.40 -17.65
C PHE A 311 -26.70 -3.73 -18.91
N GLU A 312 -27.73 -2.90 -18.71
CA GLU A 312 -28.45 -2.21 -19.81
C GLU A 312 -28.10 -0.72 -19.91
N GLY A 313 -27.14 -0.23 -19.12
CA GLY A 313 -26.73 1.18 -19.08
C GLY A 313 -25.55 1.54 -19.99
N ALA A 314 -25.13 2.80 -19.91
CA ALA A 314 -23.98 3.34 -20.61
C ALA A 314 -22.66 2.77 -20.04
N LEU A 315 -21.98 1.90 -20.79
CA LEU A 315 -20.73 1.26 -20.37
C LEU A 315 -19.61 2.30 -20.13
N GLU A 316 -19.57 3.36 -20.92
CA GLU A 316 -18.58 4.44 -20.81
C GLU A 316 -18.70 5.25 -19.51
N LYS A 317 -19.80 5.09 -18.77
CA LYS A 317 -20.07 5.71 -17.46
C LYS A 317 -20.33 4.67 -16.37
N SER A 318 -19.76 3.48 -16.50
CA SER A 318 -20.01 2.38 -15.55
C SER A 318 -18.73 1.88 -14.89
N VAL A 319 -18.80 1.63 -13.59
CA VAL A 319 -17.76 0.95 -12.80
C VAL A 319 -17.68 -0.51 -13.21
N TRP A 320 -16.49 -1.02 -13.53
CA TRP A 320 -16.24 -2.43 -13.78
C TRP A 320 -15.55 -3.08 -12.56
N LEU A 321 -15.97 -4.30 -12.22
CA LEU A 321 -15.47 -5.11 -11.11
C LEU A 321 -15.20 -6.55 -11.58
N PRO A 322 -14.17 -7.27 -11.09
CA PRO A 322 -13.67 -8.51 -11.68
C PRO A 322 -14.61 -9.70 -11.47
N ASN A 323 -15.36 -9.73 -10.37
CA ASN A 323 -16.24 -10.84 -10.03
C ASN A 323 -17.29 -10.43 -8.97
N GLU A 324 -18.19 -11.36 -8.66
CA GLU A 324 -19.30 -11.17 -7.72
C GLU A 324 -18.84 -10.86 -6.30
N SER A 325 -17.80 -11.56 -5.81
CA SER A 325 -17.29 -11.36 -4.45
C SER A 325 -16.74 -9.94 -4.26
N VAL A 326 -15.98 -9.46 -5.25
CA VAL A 326 -15.44 -8.10 -5.24
C VAL A 326 -16.56 -7.07 -5.45
N ALA A 327 -17.58 -7.38 -6.25
CA ALA A 327 -18.77 -6.54 -6.39
C ALA A 327 -19.51 -6.35 -5.06
N ALA A 328 -19.71 -7.43 -4.30
CA ALA A 328 -20.31 -7.38 -2.98
C ALA A 328 -19.46 -6.56 -1.99
N ALA A 329 -18.14 -6.77 -1.97
CA ALA A 329 -17.22 -5.99 -1.13
C ALA A 329 -17.23 -4.50 -1.50
N TRP A 330 -17.24 -4.17 -2.80
CA TRP A 330 -17.30 -2.81 -3.32
C TRP A 330 -18.59 -2.09 -2.90
N THR A 331 -19.73 -2.79 -2.94
CA THR A 331 -21.02 -2.23 -2.50
C THR A 331 -21.02 -1.91 -1.01
N GLN A 332 -20.48 -2.80 -0.16
CA GLN A 332 -20.35 -2.53 1.28
C GLN A 332 -19.41 -1.33 1.51
N TYR A 333 -18.22 -1.38 0.91
CA TYR A 333 -17.19 -0.35 1.10
C TYR A 333 -17.66 1.04 0.69
N THR A 334 -18.30 1.15 -0.48
CA THR A 334 -18.74 2.46 -1.00
C THR A 334 -19.91 3.03 -0.19
N LYS A 335 -20.70 2.17 0.47
CA LYS A 335 -21.84 2.57 1.28
C LYS A 335 -21.42 3.13 2.64
N ASP A 336 -20.53 2.45 3.35
CA ASP A 336 -20.21 2.78 4.74
C ASP A 336 -18.75 2.48 5.15
N SER A 337 -17.86 2.25 4.18
CA SER A 337 -16.44 1.95 4.40
C SER A 337 -16.19 0.59 5.07
N VAL A 338 -17.21 -0.27 5.18
CA VAL A 338 -17.09 -1.62 5.74
C VAL A 338 -16.84 -2.64 4.63
N VAL A 339 -15.96 -3.60 4.89
CA VAL A 339 -15.92 -4.87 4.16
C VAL A 339 -16.00 -5.99 5.18
N THR A 340 -16.97 -6.89 4.97
CA THR A 340 -17.23 -8.02 5.87
C THR A 340 -16.14 -9.07 5.72
N ASP A 341 -15.72 -9.62 6.86
CA ASP A 341 -14.86 -10.79 6.93
C ASP A 341 -15.50 -11.81 7.89
N THR A 342 -15.41 -13.09 7.53
CA THR A 342 -15.97 -14.22 8.28
C THR A 342 -14.93 -15.29 8.58
N THR A 343 -13.68 -15.12 8.16
CA THR A 343 -12.59 -16.06 8.37
C THR A 343 -11.74 -15.69 9.59
N PRO A 344 -11.36 -16.66 10.43
CA PRO A 344 -10.47 -16.38 11.55
C PRO A 344 -9.02 -16.16 11.07
N PRO A 345 -8.24 -15.30 11.76
CA PRO A 345 -6.84 -15.08 11.43
C PRO A 345 -6.00 -16.35 11.61
N PRO A 346 -4.84 -16.46 10.92
CA PRO A 346 -3.86 -17.51 11.20
C PRO A 346 -3.36 -17.48 12.65
N ALA A 347 -3.17 -18.66 13.23
CA ALA A 347 -2.62 -18.78 14.57
C ALA A 347 -1.14 -18.33 14.63
N PRO A 348 -0.72 -17.67 15.71
CA PRO A 348 0.69 -17.41 15.99
C PRO A 348 1.51 -18.70 16.01
N THR A 349 2.79 -18.57 15.64
CA THR A 349 3.75 -19.68 15.58
C THR A 349 5.03 -19.30 16.31
N ASN A 350 5.89 -20.29 16.54
CA ASN A 350 7.22 -20.10 17.13
C ASN A 350 7.21 -19.35 18.47
N LEU A 351 6.19 -19.60 19.31
CA LEU A 351 6.15 -19.06 20.66
C LEU A 351 7.39 -19.52 21.44
N ARG A 352 8.17 -18.56 21.93
CA ARG A 352 9.32 -18.76 22.81
C ARG A 352 9.11 -18.00 24.10
N VAL A 353 9.45 -18.64 25.21
CA VAL A 353 9.35 -18.06 26.55
C VAL A 353 10.73 -18.11 27.19
N VAL A 354 11.27 -16.96 27.56
CA VAL A 354 12.54 -16.82 28.27
C VAL A 354 12.30 -16.02 29.53
N GLY A 355 12.33 -16.70 30.69
CA GLY A 355 11.87 -16.11 31.94
C GLY A 355 10.39 -15.74 31.84
N ASN A 356 10.09 -14.45 31.92
CA ASN A 356 8.75 -13.90 31.77
C ASN A 356 8.52 -13.16 30.44
N VAL A 357 9.45 -13.28 29.49
CA VAL A 357 9.35 -12.64 28.17
C VAL A 357 8.89 -13.67 27.14
N LEU A 358 7.79 -13.34 26.45
CA LEU A 358 7.21 -14.09 25.35
C LEU A 358 7.57 -13.41 24.04
N THR A 359 7.98 -14.19 23.04
CA THR A 359 8.13 -13.76 21.64
C THR A 359 7.49 -14.77 20.70
N TRP A 360 6.96 -14.32 19.58
CA TRP A 360 6.28 -15.17 18.61
C TRP A 360 6.41 -14.64 17.17
N SER A 361 5.88 -15.39 16.22
CA SER A 361 5.70 -14.97 14.83
C SER A 361 4.22 -15.08 14.44
N ALA A 362 3.74 -14.18 13.60
CA ALA A 362 2.37 -14.22 13.09
C ALA A 362 2.30 -13.66 11.67
N ALA A 363 1.31 -14.13 10.92
CA ALA A 363 0.86 -13.48 9.69
C ALA A 363 -0.44 -12.72 9.98
N ALA A 364 -0.73 -11.69 9.19
CA ALA A 364 -2.03 -11.08 9.22
C ALA A 364 -3.07 -11.97 8.52
N ASP A 365 -4.33 -11.81 8.90
CA ASP A 365 -5.47 -12.26 8.11
C ASP A 365 -5.49 -11.52 6.78
N LEU A 366 -5.80 -12.22 5.68
CA LEU A 366 -5.75 -11.62 4.35
C LEU A 366 -6.93 -10.66 4.13
N GLU A 367 -8.08 -10.98 4.68
CA GLU A 367 -9.35 -10.32 4.46
C GLU A 367 -9.44 -9.04 5.30
N SER A 368 -9.09 -9.14 6.58
CA SER A 368 -9.27 -8.06 7.54
C SER A 368 -8.04 -7.70 8.36
N GLY A 369 -6.87 -8.27 8.09
CA GLY A 369 -5.63 -7.86 8.74
C GLY A 369 -5.51 -8.33 10.20
N LEU A 370 -4.56 -7.77 10.94
CA LEU A 370 -4.28 -8.15 12.33
C LEU A 370 -4.56 -6.97 13.27
N ALA A 371 -5.51 -7.14 14.18
CA ALA A 371 -5.86 -6.11 15.16
C ALA A 371 -4.96 -6.15 16.39
N ASN A 372 -4.87 -7.32 17.02
CA ASN A 372 -4.12 -7.53 18.25
C ASN A 372 -3.90 -9.03 18.49
N PHE A 373 -3.19 -9.33 19.57
CA PHE A 373 -3.08 -10.66 20.14
C PHE A 373 -3.79 -10.74 21.49
N ILE A 374 -4.29 -11.92 21.84
CA ILE A 374 -4.71 -12.27 23.20
C ILE A 374 -3.65 -13.20 23.78
N ILE A 375 -3.12 -12.85 24.95
CA ILE A 375 -2.19 -13.67 25.71
C ILE A 375 -2.99 -14.39 26.79
N GLU A 376 -2.84 -15.71 26.87
CA GLU A 376 -3.38 -16.54 27.93
C GLU A 376 -2.23 -17.14 28.74
N ARG A 377 -2.42 -17.21 30.06
CA ARG A 377 -1.54 -17.89 31.02
C ARG A 377 -2.34 -18.91 31.79
N ASP A 378 -1.87 -20.15 31.79
CA ASP A 378 -2.51 -21.29 32.47
C ASP A 378 -3.99 -21.45 32.10
N GLY A 379 -4.32 -21.19 30.83
CA GLY A 379 -5.68 -21.27 30.28
C GLY A 379 -6.59 -20.09 30.61
N GLN A 380 -6.08 -19.04 31.25
CA GLN A 380 -6.82 -17.83 31.58
C GLN A 380 -6.31 -16.62 30.80
N PHE A 381 -7.20 -15.69 30.47
CA PHE A 381 -6.83 -14.41 29.88
C PHE A 381 -5.82 -13.68 30.75
N LEU A 382 -4.73 -13.21 30.13
CA LEU A 382 -3.71 -12.40 30.77
C LEU A 382 -3.70 -10.96 30.23
N ALA A 383 -3.62 -10.78 28.92
CA ALA A 383 -3.48 -9.46 28.31
C ALA A 383 -3.92 -9.42 26.83
N ASN A 384 -4.15 -8.21 26.32
CA ASN A 384 -4.18 -7.93 24.88
C ASN A 384 -2.86 -7.24 24.47
N VAL A 385 -2.36 -7.53 23.28
CA VAL A 385 -1.16 -6.89 22.71
C VAL A 385 -1.45 -6.35 21.30
N PRO A 386 -1.44 -5.02 21.07
CA PRO A 386 -1.31 -3.98 22.10
C PRO A 386 -2.52 -3.95 23.05
N GLU A 387 -2.37 -3.30 24.20
CA GLU A 387 -3.50 -3.15 25.13
C GLU A 387 -4.59 -2.26 24.50
N GLN A 388 -5.82 -2.46 24.93
CA GLN A 388 -6.96 -1.71 24.40
C GLN A 388 -6.76 -0.20 24.62
N GLY A 389 -6.95 0.58 23.55
CA GLY A 389 -6.75 2.04 23.58
C GLY A 389 -5.29 2.51 23.39
N GLN A 390 -4.32 1.60 23.28
CA GLN A 390 -2.94 1.98 22.93
C GLN A 390 -2.79 2.33 21.44
N SER A 391 -3.63 1.76 20.56
CA SER A 391 -3.71 2.22 19.17
C SER A 391 -4.45 3.56 19.12
N LYS A 392 -3.71 4.63 18.83
CA LYS A 392 -4.22 6.01 18.69
C LYS A 392 -4.47 6.42 17.23
N ASN A 393 -4.41 5.48 16.30
CA ASN A 393 -4.51 5.78 14.88
C ASN A 393 -5.94 6.24 14.52
N PRO A 394 -6.10 7.45 13.94
CA PRO A 394 -7.40 7.97 13.53
C PRO A 394 -7.85 7.46 12.15
N PHE A 395 -7.05 6.65 11.45
CA PHE A 395 -7.30 6.19 10.09
C PHE A 395 -7.79 4.74 10.06
N GLY A 396 -8.99 4.53 9.53
CA GLY A 396 -9.55 3.18 9.35
C GLY A 396 -9.67 2.36 10.63
N ARG A 397 -9.78 1.04 10.50
CA ARG A 397 -9.83 0.11 11.65
C ARG A 397 -8.46 0.03 12.35
N PRO A 398 -8.41 -0.02 13.70
CA PRO A 398 -7.16 -0.23 14.43
C PRO A 398 -6.49 -1.56 14.06
N ILE A 399 -5.17 -1.52 13.82
CA ILE A 399 -4.34 -2.70 13.53
C ILE A 399 -3.13 -2.77 14.46
N PHE A 400 -2.56 -3.96 14.62
CA PHE A 400 -1.44 -4.26 15.51
C PHE A 400 -0.23 -3.36 15.25
N GLN A 401 0.09 -3.11 13.98
CA GLN A 401 1.21 -2.25 13.57
C GLN A 401 0.86 -0.76 13.51
N ASN A 402 -0.37 -0.38 13.91
CA ASN A 402 -0.98 0.92 13.66
C ASN A 402 -1.05 1.27 12.16
N LEU A 403 -1.77 2.33 11.80
CA LEU A 403 -1.85 2.80 10.41
C LEU A 403 -1.41 4.25 10.28
N SER A 404 -0.70 4.56 9.20
CA SER A 404 -0.34 5.91 8.80
C SER A 404 -1.39 6.49 7.85
N TYR A 405 -1.29 7.80 7.60
CA TYR A 405 -2.11 8.52 6.62
C TYR A 405 -2.07 7.89 5.22
N SER A 406 -0.94 7.27 4.86
CA SER A 406 -0.66 6.67 3.55
C SER A 406 -0.65 5.14 3.57
N ASP A 407 -1.48 4.52 4.42
CA ASP A 407 -1.69 3.07 4.43
C ASP A 407 -0.44 2.22 4.74
N THR A 408 0.40 2.68 5.66
CA THR A 408 1.60 1.91 6.10
C THR A 408 1.70 1.83 7.63
N PRO A 409 2.46 0.87 8.19
CA PRO A 409 2.74 0.81 9.63
C PRO A 409 3.36 2.10 10.16
N THR A 410 3.07 2.45 11.40
CA THR A 410 3.81 3.55 12.06
C THR A 410 5.14 3.06 12.64
N GLN A 411 6.08 3.98 12.83
CA GLN A 411 7.33 3.70 13.54
C GLN A 411 7.26 4.16 15.02
N PRO A 412 7.94 3.47 15.95
CA PRO A 412 8.64 2.19 15.75
C PRO A 412 7.64 1.07 15.39
N LEU A 413 8.11 0.07 14.63
CA LEU A 413 7.26 -1.07 14.28
C LEU A 413 6.86 -1.83 15.55
N ALA A 414 5.63 -2.34 15.58
CA ALA A 414 5.14 -3.12 16.70
C ALA A 414 5.88 -4.47 16.81
N ASP A 415 6.38 -4.77 18.00
CA ASP A 415 7.09 -6.00 18.29
C ASP A 415 6.12 -7.13 18.68
N MET A 416 6.31 -8.32 18.12
CA MET A 416 5.63 -9.56 18.55
C MET A 416 6.24 -10.07 19.85
N ARG A 417 6.09 -9.27 20.91
CA ARG A 417 6.69 -9.47 22.23
C ARG A 417 5.72 -9.07 23.34
N PHE A 418 5.78 -9.80 24.44
CA PHE A 418 5.05 -9.48 25.67
C PHE A 418 5.91 -9.85 26.88
N THR A 419 5.82 -9.07 27.96
CA THR A 419 6.49 -9.36 29.23
C THR A 419 5.43 -9.55 30.30
N ASP A 420 5.32 -10.76 30.87
CA ASP A 420 4.43 -11.03 32.00
C ASP A 420 5.07 -10.52 33.30
N THR A 421 4.71 -9.31 33.71
CA THR A 421 5.20 -8.71 34.97
C THR A 421 4.60 -9.36 36.21
N ASN A 422 3.56 -10.19 36.06
CA ASN A 422 2.84 -10.85 37.14
C ASN A 422 3.16 -12.35 37.22
N ALA A 423 4.17 -12.84 36.49
CA ALA A 423 4.61 -14.23 36.55
C ALA A 423 5.23 -14.53 37.92
N GLU A 424 4.81 -15.63 38.56
CA GLU A 424 5.33 -16.04 39.86
C GLU A 424 6.75 -16.60 39.73
N ALA A 425 7.69 -16.05 40.48
CA ALA A 425 9.08 -16.51 40.48
C ALA A 425 9.18 -17.98 40.90
N GLY A 426 9.85 -18.80 40.09
CA GLY A 426 10.02 -20.24 40.35
C GLY A 426 8.85 -21.12 39.90
N LYS A 427 7.75 -20.54 39.40
CA LYS A 427 6.64 -21.29 38.81
C LYS A 427 6.81 -21.42 37.30
N THR A 428 6.51 -22.61 36.78
CA THR A 428 6.40 -22.82 35.34
C THR A 428 4.98 -22.51 34.90
N HIS A 429 4.83 -21.54 34.01
CA HIS A 429 3.55 -21.15 33.42
C HIS A 429 3.41 -21.69 32.00
N GLN A 430 2.19 -22.07 31.62
CA GLN A 430 1.87 -22.37 30.23
C GLN A 430 1.27 -21.13 29.56
N TYR A 431 1.81 -20.74 28.42
CA TYR A 431 1.33 -19.60 27.66
C TYR A 431 0.72 -20.03 26.34
N ARG A 432 -0.34 -19.32 25.93
CA ARG A 432 -0.93 -19.40 24.60
C ARG A 432 -1.13 -17.99 24.05
N ILE A 433 -0.96 -17.85 22.74
CA ILE A 433 -1.19 -16.59 22.03
C ILE A 433 -2.20 -16.85 20.93
N LEU A 434 -3.25 -16.01 20.88
CA LEU A 434 -4.26 -16.02 19.83
C LEU A 434 -4.16 -14.73 19.03
N SER A 435 -4.19 -14.82 17.70
CA SER A 435 -4.35 -13.65 16.83
C SER A 435 -5.81 -13.21 16.83
N VAL A 436 -6.06 -11.91 16.71
CA VAL A 436 -7.40 -11.32 16.52
C VAL A 436 -7.36 -10.43 15.29
N ASN A 437 -8.27 -10.63 14.34
CA ASN A 437 -8.38 -9.79 13.15
C ASN A 437 -9.24 -8.54 13.40
N THR A 438 -9.34 -7.63 12.43
CA THR A 438 -10.01 -6.32 12.67
C THR A 438 -11.53 -6.39 12.77
N VAL A 439 -12.12 -7.56 12.49
CA VAL A 439 -13.54 -7.84 12.75
C VAL A 439 -13.78 -8.60 14.06
N GLY A 440 -12.72 -8.88 14.83
CA GLY A 440 -12.81 -9.47 16.18
C GLY A 440 -12.81 -11.01 16.21
N LEU A 441 -12.59 -11.68 15.08
CA LEU A 441 -12.45 -13.13 15.04
C LEU A 441 -11.08 -13.55 15.57
N LYS A 442 -11.06 -14.67 16.29
CA LYS A 442 -9.86 -15.21 16.95
C LYS A 442 -9.31 -16.39 16.17
N SER A 443 -7.98 -16.52 16.15
CA SER A 443 -7.34 -17.73 15.63
C SER A 443 -7.75 -18.95 16.47
N LYS A 444 -7.73 -20.13 15.84
CA LYS A 444 -8.00 -21.39 16.52
C LYS A 444 -6.85 -21.86 17.41
#